data_AF-A0A354NSR7-F1
#
_entry.id   AF-A0A354NSR7-F1
#
_cell.length_a   1.000
_cell.length_b   1.000
_cell.length_c   1.000
_cell.angle_alpha   90.00
_cell.angle_beta   90.00
_cell.angle_gamma   90.00
#
_symmetry.space_group_name_H-M   'P 1'
#
loop_
_entity.id
_entity.type
_entity.pdbx_description
1 polymer ?
#
loop_
_entity_poly.entity_id
_entity_poly.type
_entity_poly.pdbx_seq_one_letter_code
_entity_poly.pdbx_strand_id
1 'polypeptide(L)' 'METEIRFKIRHRETFADGESFGNTGQYERIAGEIRFAVDPDSDAYSMVVDLKHAPRNDHGFVEFAT' A
#
# COMPACT_ATOMS: atom_id res chain seq x y z
N MET A 1 -5.64 6.06 13.41
CA MET A 1 -5.23 4.93 12.56
C MET A 1 -3.78 5.16 12.23
N GLU A 2 -2.88 4.51 12.97
CA GLU A 2 -1.47 4.48 12.61
C GLU A 2 -1.25 3.33 11.63
N THR A 3 -0.84 3.68 10.43
CA THR A 3 -0.47 2.72 9.38
C THR A 3 0.78 3.24 8.72
N GLU A 4 1.84 2.44 8.78
CA GLU A 4 3.02 2.71 7.98
C GLU A 4 2.80 2.17 6.57
N ILE A 5 3.01 3.02 5.55
CA ILE A 5 2.87 2.64 4.14
C ILE A 5 4.21 2.87 3.46
N ARG A 6 4.74 1.84 2.80
CA ARG A 6 5.97 1.93 2.02
C ARG A 6 5.73 1.49 0.58
N PHE A 7 6.00 2.40 -0.34
CA PHE A 7 5.95 2.13 -1.78
C PHE A 7 7.32 1.65 -2.26
N LYS A 8 7.37 0.45 -2.84
CA LYS A 8 8.51 -0.04 -3.61
C LYS A 8 8.17 0.04 -5.09
N ILE A 9 8.45 1.19 -5.70
CA ILE A 9 8.29 1.39 -7.14
C ILE A 9 9.36 0.59 -7.88
N ARG A 10 8.94 -0.33 -8.76
CA ARG A 10 9.83 -1.14 -9.60
C ARG A 10 9.94 -0.54 -11.00
N HIS A 11 8.83 -0.07 -11.55
CA HIS A 11 8.77 0.55 -12.86
C HIS A 11 7.91 1.80 -12.83
N ARG A 12 8.34 2.80 -13.60
CA ARG A 12 7.57 3.99 -13.95
C ARG A 12 7.84 4.26 -15.42
N GLU A 13 6.77 4.37 -16.19
CA GLU A 13 6.84 4.59 -17.64
C GLU A 13 5.63 5.37 -18.13
N THR A 14 5.73 5.95 -19.32
CA THR A 14 4.58 6.56 -19.99
C THR A 14 3.54 5.49 -20.31
N PHE A 15 2.28 5.73 -19.96
CA PHE A 15 1.17 4.84 -20.28
C PHE A 15 0.69 5.08 -21.71
N ALA A 16 0.28 4.00 -22.40
CA ALA A 16 -0.30 4.05 -23.75
C ALA A 16 0.53 4.88 -24.74
N ASP A 17 1.87 4.71 -24.72
CA ASP A 17 2.81 5.42 -25.59
C ASP A 17 2.66 6.96 -25.59
N GLY A 18 2.14 7.54 -24.50
CA GLY A 18 1.92 8.98 -24.37
C GLY A 18 0.59 9.47 -24.94
N GLU A 19 -0.37 8.58 -25.15
CA GLU A 19 -1.73 8.97 -25.49
C GLU A 19 -2.32 9.91 -24.42
N SER A 20 -3.01 10.95 -24.86
CA SER A 20 -3.67 11.92 -23.98
C SER A 20 -5.15 11.58 -23.84
N PHE A 21 -5.66 11.56 -22.61
CA PHE A 21 -7.05 11.23 -22.33
C PHE A 21 -7.83 12.49 -21.98
N GLY A 22 -8.62 12.96 -22.95
CA GLY A 22 -9.42 14.17 -22.83
C GLY A 22 -8.59 15.39 -22.43
N ASN A 23 -9.11 16.19 -21.50
CA ASN A 23 -8.45 17.41 -21.05
C ASN A 23 -7.39 17.16 -19.95
N THR A 24 -7.27 15.93 -19.43
CA THR A 24 -6.30 15.61 -18.36
C THR A 24 -4.89 15.43 -18.90
N GLY A 25 -4.75 14.93 -20.14
CA GLY A 25 -3.47 14.71 -20.79
C GLY A 25 -2.93 13.29 -20.63
N GLN A 26 -1.60 13.16 -20.66
CA GLN A 26 -0.90 11.88 -20.63
C GLN A 26 -0.81 11.30 -19.23
N TYR A 27 -0.71 9.98 -19.13
CA TYR A 27 -0.59 9.26 -17.87
C TYR A 27 0.73 8.53 -17.76
N GLU A 28 1.16 8.27 -16.52
CA GLU A 28 2.23 7.33 -16.22
C GLU A 28 1.65 6.02 -15.67
N ARG A 29 2.25 4.90 -16.07
CA ARG A 29 2.05 3.61 -15.42
C ARG A 29 3.13 3.42 -14.36
N ILE A 30 2.71 3.21 -13.12
CA ILE A 30 3.60 2.86 -12.01
C ILE A 30 3.30 1.42 -11.60
N ALA A 31 4.33 0.56 -11.65
CA ALA A 31 4.24 -0.82 -11.18
C ALA A 31 5.22 -1.03 -10.03
N GLY A 32 4.76 -1.71 -8.99
CA GLY A 32 5.53 -1.89 -7.76
C GLY A 32 4.78 -2.73 -6.75
N GLU A 33 5.30 -2.71 -5.52
CA GLU A 33 4.74 -3.39 -4.36
C GLU A 33 4.44 -2.34 -3.29
N ILE A 34 3.31 -2.47 -2.61
CA ILE A 34 3.00 -1.63 -1.45
C ILE A 34 3.09 -2.51 -0.21
N ARG A 35 3.86 -2.05 0.77
CA ARG A 35 3.95 -2.68 2.09
C ARG A 35 3.21 -1.84 3.11
N PHE A 36 2.50 -2.52 3.99
CA PHE A 36 1.72 -1.95 5.07
C PHE A 36 2.22 -2.53 6.40
N ALA A 37 2.25 -1.70 7.44
CA ALA A 37 2.35 -2.14 8.82
C ALA A 37 1.21 -1.48 9.60
N VAL A 38 0.35 -2.29 10.22
CA VAL A 38 -0.86 -1.82 10.92
C VAL A 38 -0.79 -2.09 12.42
N ASP A 39 -1.36 -1.19 13.20
CA ASP A 39 -1.62 -1.41 14.62
C ASP A 39 -2.73 -2.46 14.81
N PRO A 40 -2.42 -3.67 15.33
CA PRO A 40 -3.44 -4.69 15.58
C PRO A 40 -4.43 -4.32 16.70
N ASP A 41 -4.11 -3.31 17.51
CA ASP A 41 -4.94 -2.85 18.61
C ASP A 41 -5.77 -1.60 18.28
N SER A 42 -5.65 -1.06 17.05
CA SER A 42 -6.44 0.07 16.56
C SER A 42 -7.90 -0.33 16.29
N ASP A 43 -8.84 0.52 16.76
CA ASP A 43 -10.30 0.36 16.55
C ASP A 43 -10.67 0.18 15.07
N ALA A 44 -9.91 0.79 14.16
CA ALA A 44 -10.13 0.69 12.71
C ALA A 44 -10.00 -0.74 12.17
N TYR A 45 -9.26 -1.62 12.85
CA TYR A 45 -9.05 -3.01 12.46
C TYR A 45 -9.73 -4.00 13.43
N SER A 46 -10.60 -3.51 14.31
CA SER A 46 -11.31 -4.32 15.32
C SER A 46 -12.13 -5.47 14.73
N MET A 47 -12.56 -5.37 13.46
CA MET A 47 -13.32 -6.41 12.77
C MET A 47 -12.44 -7.50 12.12
N VAL A 48 -11.12 -7.32 12.08
CA VAL A 48 -10.21 -8.31 11.49
C VAL A 48 -9.91 -9.39 12.53
N VAL A 49 -10.52 -10.56 12.35
CA VAL A 49 -10.34 -11.71 13.23
C VAL A 49 -8.87 -12.15 13.22
N ASP A 50 -8.37 -12.51 14.41
CA ASP A 50 -7.00 -12.98 14.66
C ASP A 50 -5.86 -12.00 14.32
N LEU A 51 -6.17 -10.75 13.95
CA LEU A 51 -5.12 -9.74 13.71
C LEU A 51 -4.22 -9.56 14.93
N LYS A 52 -4.79 -9.64 16.14
CA LYS A 52 -4.05 -9.55 17.40
C LYS A 52 -3.12 -10.73 17.65
N HIS A 53 -3.37 -11.87 17.02
CA HIS A 53 -2.58 -13.10 17.10
C HIS A 53 -1.52 -13.21 16.00
N ALA A 54 -1.54 -12.32 15.00
CA ALA A 54 -0.56 -12.32 13.93
C ALA A 54 0.85 -11.93 14.45
N PRO A 55 1.93 -12.43 13.82
CA PRO A 55 3.28 -11.97 14.10
C PRO A 55 3.41 -10.46 13.97
N ARG A 56 4.14 -9.84 14.90
CA ARG A 56 4.40 -8.40 14.95
C ARG A 56 5.87 -8.12 14.63
N ASN A 57 6.15 -7.02 13.95
CA ASN A 57 7.51 -6.52 13.75
C ASN A 57 8.06 -5.88 15.04
N ASP A 58 9.31 -5.40 15.01
CA ASP A 58 9.97 -4.79 16.17
C ASP A 58 9.27 -3.50 16.67
N HIS A 59 8.40 -2.91 15.86
CA HIS A 59 7.60 -1.74 16.21
C HIS A 59 6.21 -2.13 16.77
N GLY A 60 5.91 -3.42 16.88
CA GLY A 60 4.63 -3.92 17.37
C GLY A 60 3.51 -3.98 16.33
N PHE A 61 3.80 -3.74 15.05
CA PHE A 61 2.83 -3.73 13.96
C PHE A 61 2.76 -5.05 13.20
N VAL A 62 1.60 -5.33 12.60
CA VAL A 62 1.40 -6.49 11.70
C VAL A 62 1.69 -6.05 10.27
N GLU A 63 2.59 -6.76 9.59
CA GLU A 63 3.04 -6.43 8.23
C GLU A 63 2.36 -7.26 7.14
N PHE A 64 2.01 -6.62 6.02
CA PHE A 64 1.54 -7.29 4.81
C PHE A 64 1.88 -6.48 3.54
N ALA A 65 1.79 -7.12 2.36
CA ALA A 65 2.13 -6.48 1.09
C ALA A 65 1.22 -6.91 -0.06
N THR A 66 1.13 -6.07 -1.09
CA THR A 66 0.47 -6.34 -2.38
C THR A 66 1.34 -5.93 -3.57
#